data_AF-A0AAV5D4S3-F1
#
_entry.id   AF-A0AAV5D4S3-F1
#
_cell.length_a   1.000
_cell.length_b   1.000
_cell.length_c   1.000
_cell.angle_alpha   90.00
_cell.angle_beta   90.00
_cell.angle_gamma   90.00
#
_symmetry.space_group_name_H-M   'P 1'
#
loop_
_entity.id
_entity.type
_entity.pdbx_description
1 polymer ?
#
loop_
_entity_poly.entity_id
_entity_poly.type
_entity_poly.pdbx_seq_one_letter_code
_entity_poly.pdbx_strand_id
1 'polypeptide(L)'
;MDLLTAGAVCRSWREHHLVARRLGSRGRNQSPCLLYADRDRGPNEATLRRLSTGQLRHVVLPDPPLRSRFLVGSSHGWLATANERSELILVNPINGDQIALPLPLTIKNVRGRYKADGVLEGWSIDNADQGIFSHTGSAGPGIDSVE
;
A
#
# COMPACT_ATOMS: atom_id res chain seq x y z
N MET A 1 4.07 6.30 1.89
CA MET A 1 3.33 6.12 0.62
C MET A 1 2.64 7.44 0.30
N ASP A 2 2.99 8.10 -0.79
CA ASP A 2 2.20 9.22 -1.27
C ASP A 2 1.04 8.66 -2.10
N LEU A 3 -0.20 8.97 -1.73
CA LEU A 3 -1.36 8.53 -2.50
C LEU A 3 -1.30 9.04 -3.95
N LEU A 4 -0.52 10.10 -4.21
CA LEU A 4 -0.24 10.59 -5.57
C LEU A 4 0.51 9.57 -6.45
N THR A 5 1.31 8.66 -5.89
CA THR A 5 1.99 7.62 -6.69
C THR A 5 1.16 6.35 -6.85
N ALA A 6 0.11 6.15 -6.05
CA ALA A 6 -0.79 5.00 -6.17
C ALA A 6 -1.47 4.92 -7.56
N GLY A 7 -1.74 6.07 -8.18
CA GLY A 7 -2.31 6.13 -9.53
C GLY A 7 -1.38 5.61 -10.66
N ALA A 8 -0.09 5.43 -10.38
CA ALA A 8 0.88 4.90 -11.33
C ALA A 8 1.02 3.36 -11.26
N VAL A 9 0.40 2.70 -10.29
CA VAL A 9 0.58 1.25 -10.04
C VAL A 9 -0.06 0.42 -11.15
N CYS A 10 -1.36 0.57 -11.39
CA CYS A 10 -2.08 -0.04 -12.51
C CYS A 10 -3.40 0.70 -12.77
N ARG A 11 -4.14 0.33 -13.83
CA ARG A 11 -5.43 0.96 -14.16
C ARG A 11 -6.44 0.85 -13.02
N SER A 12 -6.55 -0.31 -12.38
CA SER A 12 -7.49 -0.52 -11.27
C SER A 12 -7.17 0.42 -10.09
N TRP A 13 -5.88 0.55 -9.76
CA TRP A 13 -5.42 1.44 -8.70
C TRP A 13 -5.64 2.93 -9.04
N ARG A 14 -5.47 3.30 -10.31
CA ARG A 14 -5.75 4.66 -10.80
C ARG A 14 -7.21 5.07 -10.61
N GLU A 15 -8.17 4.19 -10.90
CA GLU A 15 -9.59 4.48 -10.72
C GLU A 15 -9.94 4.75 -9.25
N HIS A 16 -9.46 3.90 -8.33
CA HIS A 16 -9.69 4.08 -6.90
C HIS A 16 -9.01 5.33 -6.35
N HIS A 17 -7.80 5.64 -6.84
CA HIS A 17 -7.13 6.91 -6.55
C HIS A 17 -7.95 8.12 -7.00
N LEU A 18 -8.59 8.07 -8.18
CA LEU A 18 -9.45 9.17 -8.64
C LEU A 18 -10.67 9.37 -7.75
N VAL A 19 -11.27 8.27 -7.25
CA VAL A 19 -12.35 8.33 -6.25
C VAL A 19 -11.84 8.99 -4.96
N ALA A 20 -10.71 8.53 -4.42
CA ALA A 20 -10.11 9.09 -3.22
C ALA A 20 -9.74 10.58 -3.37
N ARG A 21 -9.28 11.01 -4.56
CA ARG A 21 -9.02 12.42 -4.85
C ARG A 21 -10.28 13.29 -4.97
N ARG A 22 -11.42 12.72 -5.34
CA ARG A 22 -12.71 13.43 -5.39
C ARG A 22 -13.29 13.61 -3.99
N LEU A 23 -13.16 12.57 -3.15
CA LEU A 23 -13.64 12.57 -1.77
C LEU A 23 -12.67 13.24 -0.79
N GLY A 24 -11.39 13.29 -1.12
CA GLY A 24 -10.37 13.95 -0.32
C GLY A 24 -10.56 15.46 -0.28
N SER A 25 -10.55 16.01 0.94
CA SER A 25 -10.58 17.45 1.16
C SER A 25 -9.30 18.09 0.62
N ARG A 26 -9.42 18.93 -0.42
CA ARG A 26 -8.32 19.79 -0.95
C ARG A 26 -8.04 20.98 -0.04
N GLY A 27 -7.70 20.71 1.21
CA GLY A 27 -7.30 21.74 2.16
C GLY A 27 -5.88 22.21 1.89
N ARG A 28 -5.71 23.22 1.03
CA ARG A 28 -4.46 23.99 0.96
C ARG A 28 -4.29 24.64 2.35
N ASN A 29 -3.16 24.41 3.01
CA ASN A 29 -2.83 24.94 4.35
C ASN A 29 -3.51 24.32 5.59
N GLN A 30 -3.81 23.01 5.61
CA GLN A 30 -4.14 22.37 6.88
C GLN A 30 -2.88 22.14 7.73
N SER A 31 -2.90 22.60 8.98
CA SER A 31 -1.83 22.30 9.93
C SER A 31 -1.69 20.78 10.10
N PRO A 32 -0.46 20.25 10.19
CA PRO A 32 -0.23 18.84 10.47
C PRO A 32 -1.02 18.38 11.71
N CYS A 33 -1.60 17.19 11.62
CA CYS A 33 -2.35 16.57 12.71
C CYS A 33 -1.72 15.22 13.06
N LEU A 34 -1.62 14.92 14.35
CA LEU A 34 -1.24 13.61 14.86
C LEU A 34 -2.53 12.83 15.15
N LEU A 35 -2.69 11.67 14.51
CA LEU A 35 -3.72 10.72 14.86
C LEU A 35 -3.09 9.59 15.69
N TYR A 36 -3.69 9.26 16.82
CA TYR A 36 -3.27 8.13 17.65
C TYR A 36 -4.47 7.46 18.30
N ALA A 37 -4.36 6.15 18.52
CA ALA A 37 -5.33 5.36 19.27
C ALA A 37 -4.81 5.12 20.69
N ASP A 38 -5.65 5.34 21.68
CA ASP A 38 -5.34 5.10 23.09
C ASP A 38 -5.72 3.67 23.46
N ARG A 39 -4.93 3.03 24.34
CA ARG A 39 -5.28 1.70 24.87
C ARG A 39 -6.43 1.75 25.86
N ASP A 40 -6.62 2.89 26.50
CA ASP A 40 -7.66 3.10 27.53
C ASP A 40 -9.03 3.46 26.93
N ARG A 41 -9.10 3.60 25.60
CA ARG A 41 -10.34 3.89 24.86
C ARG A 41 -10.86 2.68 24.09
N GLY A 42 -12.09 2.81 23.59
CA GLY A 42 -12.68 1.81 22.71
C GLY A 42 -11.78 1.47 21.51
N PRO A 43 -11.84 0.24 20.97
CA PRO A 43 -10.91 -0.22 19.94
C PRO A 43 -10.92 0.64 18.66
N ASN A 44 -12.07 1.27 18.37
CA ASN A 44 -12.28 2.13 17.21
C ASN A 44 -12.12 3.62 17.52
N GLU A 45 -11.88 3.99 18.77
CA GLU A 45 -11.66 5.38 19.13
C GLU A 45 -10.23 5.80 18.84
N ALA A 46 -10.10 6.95 18.19
CA ALA A 46 -8.83 7.62 18.00
C ALA A 46 -8.94 9.10 18.36
N THR A 47 -7.79 9.70 18.62
CA THR A 47 -7.67 11.13 18.90
C THR A 47 -6.84 11.78 17.81
N LEU A 48 -7.40 12.82 17.20
CA LEU A 48 -6.71 13.71 16.29
C LEU A 48 -6.28 14.95 17.06
N ARG A 49 -4.97 15.18 17.13
CA ARG A 49 -4.37 16.37 17.74
C ARG A 49 -3.82 17.28 16.65
N ARG A 50 -4.34 18.50 16.55
CA ARG A 50 -3.75 19.51 15.67
C ARG A 50 -2.42 19.97 16.27
N LEU A 51 -1.33 19.86 15.50
CA LEU A 51 0.00 20.17 16.03
C LEU A 51 0.26 21.68 16.19
N SER A 52 -0.44 22.52 15.43
CA SER A 52 -0.31 23.98 15.54
C SER A 52 -1.02 24.60 16.73
N THR A 53 -2.18 24.06 17.12
CA THR A 53 -3.02 24.64 18.19
C THR A 53 -3.12 23.77 19.44
N GLY A 54 -2.63 22.52 19.38
CA GLY A 54 -2.80 21.54 20.45
C GLY A 54 -4.23 21.00 20.57
N GLN A 55 -5.19 21.52 19.80
CA GLN A 55 -6.60 21.12 19.86
C GLN A 55 -6.76 19.61 19.63
N LEU A 56 -7.52 18.98 20.52
CA LEU A 56 -7.88 17.57 20.43
C LEU A 56 -9.28 17.43 19.84
N ARG A 57 -9.43 16.45 18.97
CA ARG A 57 -10.72 15.98 18.46
C ARG A 57 -10.77 14.47 18.56
N HIS A 58 -11.79 13.94 19.22
CA HIS A 58 -12.05 12.51 19.23
C HIS A 58 -12.80 12.10 17.97
N VAL A 59 -12.39 10.97 17.40
CA VAL A 59 -13.00 10.39 16.20
C VAL A 59 -13.25 8.91 16.43
N VAL A 60 -14.33 8.40 15.85
CA VAL A 60 -14.64 6.98 15.81
C VAL A 60 -14.33 6.49 14.41
N LEU A 61 -13.41 5.55 14.30
CA LEU A 61 -13.02 4.96 13.04
C LEU A 61 -13.90 3.73 12.73
N PRO A 62 -14.11 3.40 11.45
CA PRO A 62 -14.93 2.25 11.09
C PRO A 62 -14.14 0.96 11.21
N ASP A 63 -14.85 -0.17 11.25
CA ASP A 63 -14.23 -1.47 11.35
C ASP A 63 -13.41 -1.87 10.10
N PRO A 64 -12.46 -2.82 10.25
CA PRO A 64 -11.82 -3.19 11.51
C PRO A 64 -11.04 -2.05 12.19
N PRO A 65 -10.89 -2.11 13.53
CA PRO A 65 -10.20 -1.14 14.34
C PRO A 65 -8.83 -0.71 13.78
N LEU A 66 -8.46 0.56 13.94
CA LEU A 66 -7.12 1.03 13.52
C LEU A 66 -6.00 0.21 14.18
N ARG A 67 -6.21 -0.22 15.42
CA ARG A 67 -5.25 -1.03 16.20
C ARG A 67 -5.08 -2.45 15.70
N SER A 68 -6.00 -2.97 14.88
CA SER A 68 -5.89 -4.31 14.27
C SER A 68 -5.36 -4.27 12.85
N ARG A 69 -4.86 -3.12 12.39
CA ARG A 69 -4.35 -2.90 11.04
C ARG A 69 -2.95 -2.34 11.08
N PHE A 70 -2.20 -2.57 10.00
CA PHE A 70 -0.89 -1.98 9.80
C PHE A 70 -1.05 -0.61 9.12
N LEU A 71 -0.52 0.45 9.73
CA LEU A 71 -0.49 1.78 9.10
C LEU A 71 0.66 1.84 8.08
N VAL A 72 0.32 2.01 6.81
CA VAL A 72 1.29 2.05 5.69
C VAL A 72 1.71 3.48 5.37
N GLY A 73 0.83 4.45 5.63
CA GLY A 73 1.15 5.86 5.44
C GLY A 73 -0.09 6.75 5.42
N SER A 74 0.11 8.02 5.10
CA SER A 74 -0.96 9.01 4.98
C SER A 74 -0.66 10.00 3.86
N SER A 75 -1.70 10.51 3.21
CA SER A 75 -1.58 11.57 2.19
C SER A 75 -2.96 12.19 1.93
N HIS A 76 -3.02 13.51 1.70
CA HIS A 76 -4.25 14.24 1.34
C HIS A 76 -5.45 14.01 2.29
N GLY A 77 -5.18 13.86 3.59
CA GLY A 77 -6.22 13.60 4.59
C GLY A 77 -6.70 12.15 4.67
N TRP A 78 -6.11 11.25 3.89
CA TRP A 78 -6.36 9.81 3.94
C TRP A 78 -5.22 9.06 4.64
N LEU A 79 -5.58 7.98 5.34
CA LEU A 79 -4.66 6.98 5.87
C LEU A 79 -4.71 5.75 4.98
N ALA A 80 -3.56 5.20 4.63
CA ALA A 80 -3.45 3.88 4.02
C ALA A 80 -3.22 2.84 5.11
N THR A 81 -4.13 1.88 5.23
CA THR A 81 -4.04 0.77 6.19
C THR A 81 -4.00 -0.55 5.45
N ALA A 82 -3.31 -1.54 6.01
CA ALA A 82 -3.29 -2.92 5.51
C ALA A 82 -3.84 -3.87 6.55
N ASN A 83 -4.55 -4.91 6.11
CA ASN A 83 -4.80 -6.09 6.96
C ASN A 83 -3.66 -7.10 6.83
N GLU A 84 -3.80 -8.24 7.53
CA GLU A 84 -2.82 -9.33 7.52
C GLU A 84 -2.57 -9.93 6.12
N ARG A 85 -3.52 -9.79 5.19
CA ARG A 85 -3.41 -10.25 3.80
C ARG A 85 -2.79 -9.21 2.87
N SER A 86 -2.34 -8.08 3.40
CA SER A 86 -1.89 -6.91 2.62
C SER A 86 -2.98 -6.30 1.73
N GLU A 87 -4.25 -6.53 2.06
CA GLU A 87 -5.36 -5.83 1.43
C GLU A 87 -5.41 -4.42 2.01
N LEU A 88 -5.31 -3.43 1.11
CA LEU A 88 -5.17 -2.04 1.49
C LEU A 88 -6.53 -1.34 1.50
N ILE A 89 -6.76 -0.53 2.52
CA ILE A 89 -7.94 0.32 2.64
C ILE A 89 -7.48 1.74 2.96
N LEU A 90 -8.01 2.69 2.20
CA LEU A 90 -7.92 4.11 2.53
C LEU A 90 -9.01 4.47 3.52
N VAL A 91 -8.65 5.16 4.58
CA VAL A 91 -9.59 5.64 5.60
C VAL A 91 -9.43 7.15 5.77
N ASN A 92 -10.54 7.89 5.74
CA ASN A 92 -10.57 9.29 6.12
C ASN A 92 -10.93 9.39 7.61
N PRO A 93 -10.00 9.79 8.50
CA PRO A 93 -10.24 9.81 9.93
C PRO A 93 -11.21 10.90 10.39
N ILE A 94 -11.58 11.84 9.52
CA ILE A 94 -12.47 12.96 9.86
C ILE A 94 -13.94 12.59 9.76
N ASN A 95 -14.30 11.82 8.74
CA ASN A 95 -15.68 11.44 8.44
C ASN A 95 -15.92 9.92 8.45
N GLY A 96 -14.86 9.11 8.53
CA GLY A 96 -14.95 7.66 8.54
C GLY A 96 -15.08 7.02 7.15
N ASP A 97 -14.98 7.78 6.05
CA ASP A 97 -15.08 7.20 4.72
C ASP A 97 -13.99 6.15 4.49
N GLN A 98 -14.35 5.06 3.81
CA GLN A 98 -13.44 3.98 3.44
C GLN A 98 -13.44 3.75 1.93
N ILE A 99 -12.26 3.46 1.39
CA ILE A 99 -12.09 3.03 0.00
C ILE A 99 -11.16 1.82 0.03
N ALA A 100 -11.71 0.65 -0.29
CA ALA A 100 -10.89 -0.53 -0.53
C ALA A 100 -10.03 -0.29 -1.78
N LEU A 101 -8.72 -0.50 -1.66
CA LEU A 101 -7.83 -0.50 -2.81
C LEU A 101 -7.84 -1.88 -3.47
N PRO A 102 -7.49 -1.96 -4.76
CA PRO A 102 -7.43 -3.23 -5.45
C PRO A 102 -6.44 -4.19 -4.79
N LEU A 103 -6.77 -5.49 -4.81
CA LEU A 103 -5.92 -6.54 -4.23
C LEU A 103 -4.49 -6.49 -4.80
N PRO A 104 -3.47 -6.91 -4.03
CA PRO A 104 -2.09 -7.00 -4.52
C PRO A 104 -1.96 -7.78 -5.83
N LEU A 105 -2.80 -8.81 -6.04
CA LEU A 105 -2.87 -9.60 -7.29
C LEU A 105 -3.17 -8.79 -8.55
N THR A 106 -3.77 -7.61 -8.42
CA THR A 106 -4.06 -6.72 -9.57
C THR A 106 -2.82 -5.97 -10.05
N ILE A 107 -1.73 -6.00 -9.30
CA ILE A 107 -0.46 -5.38 -9.65
C ILE A 107 0.30 -6.33 -10.57
N LYS A 108 0.80 -5.81 -11.70
CA LYS A 108 1.58 -6.60 -12.65
C LYS A 108 2.80 -7.20 -11.94
N ASN A 109 3.11 -8.46 -12.25
CA ASN A 109 4.22 -9.23 -11.67
C ASN A 109 4.08 -9.55 -10.17
N VAL A 110 2.96 -9.23 -9.51
CA VAL A 110 2.69 -9.74 -8.16
C VAL A 110 2.02 -11.10 -8.24
N ARG A 111 2.48 -12.03 -7.41
CA ARG A 111 1.94 -13.38 -7.27
C ARG A 111 1.69 -13.69 -5.80
N GLY A 112 0.60 -14.41 -5.54
CA GLY A 112 0.37 -15.01 -4.23
C GLY A 112 1.17 -16.30 -4.10
N ARG A 113 1.85 -16.48 -2.97
CA ARG A 113 2.45 -17.75 -2.56
C ARG A 113 1.48 -18.44 -1.62
N TYR A 114 1.15 -19.68 -1.90
CA TYR A 114 0.16 -20.46 -1.16
C TYR A 114 0.82 -21.72 -0.61
N LYS A 115 0.42 -22.10 0.60
CA LYS A 115 0.76 -23.40 1.19
C LYS A 115 0.03 -24.53 0.45
N ALA A 116 0.42 -25.77 0.72
CA ALA A 116 -0.20 -26.97 0.14
C ALA A 116 -1.70 -27.09 0.47
N ASP A 117 -2.15 -26.50 1.59
CA ASP A 117 -3.56 -26.44 2.01
C ASP A 117 -4.35 -25.28 1.36
N GLY A 118 -3.72 -24.49 0.49
CA GLY A 118 -4.32 -23.35 -0.21
C GLY A 118 -4.33 -22.03 0.59
N VAL A 119 -3.75 -21.99 1.79
CA VAL A 119 -3.66 -20.75 2.58
C VAL A 119 -2.59 -19.82 2.01
N LEU A 120 -2.93 -18.54 1.81
CA LEU A 120 -1.98 -17.51 1.38
C LEU A 120 -0.86 -17.36 2.42
N GLU A 121 0.37 -17.63 2.02
CA GLU A 121 1.58 -17.49 2.82
C GLU A 121 2.22 -16.11 2.66
N GLY A 122 2.07 -15.48 1.49
CA GLY A 122 2.55 -14.13 1.24
C GLY A 122 2.58 -13.77 -0.24
N TRP A 123 3.27 -12.69 -0.56
CA TRP A 123 3.37 -12.16 -1.92
C TRP A 123 4.80 -12.27 -2.45
N SER A 124 4.96 -12.58 -3.73
CA SER A 124 6.23 -12.49 -4.47
C SER A 124 6.09 -11.53 -5.65
N ILE A 125 7.21 -10.91 -6.03
CA ILE A 125 7.30 -10.08 -7.23
C ILE A 125 8.17 -10.84 -8.22
N ASP A 126 7.62 -11.11 -9.40
CA ASP A 126 8.37 -11.68 -10.51
C ASP A 126 9.32 -10.58 -11.04
N ASN A 127 10.62 -10.70 -10.76
CA ASN A 127 11.61 -9.80 -11.35
C ASN A 127 11.65 -10.07 -12.86
N ALA A 128 11.41 -9.04 -13.65
CA ALA A 128 11.51 -9.11 -15.10
C ALA A 128 12.99 -9.04 -15.55
N ASP A 129 13.82 -9.99 -15.12
CA ASP A 129 15.17 -10.20 -15.62
C ASP A 129 15.47 -11.70 -15.68
N GLN A 130 14.85 -12.39 -16.64
CA GLN A 130 15.41 -13.60 -17.24
C GLN A 130 15.07 -13.62 -18.73
N GLY A 131 15.87 -12.88 -19.50
CA GLY A 131 15.90 -12.97 -20.94
C GLY A 131 17.06 -12.12 -21.45
N ILE A 132 17.99 -12.76 -22.16
CA ILE A 132 19.20 -12.19 -22.80
C ILE A 132 20.37 -12.09 -21.78
N PHE A 133 21.26 -13.07 -21.60
CA PHE A 133 22.07 -13.79 -22.60
C PHE A 133 22.39 -15.23 -22.13
N SER A 134 21.94 -16.22 -22.90
CA SER A 134 22.65 -17.50 -23.02
C SER A 134 23.11 -17.61 -24.47
N HIS A 135 24.24 -16.99 -24.79
CA HIS A 135 24.96 -17.38 -26.00
C HIS A 135 25.57 -18.76 -25.75
N THR A 136 24.86 -19.79 -26.18
CA THR A 136 25.50 -21.04 -26.60
C THR A 136 26.32 -20.72 -27.85
N GLY A 137 27.57 -20.34 -27.65
CA GLY A 137 28.57 -20.15 -28.70
C GLY A 137 29.36 -21.43 -28.91
N SER A 138 28.93 -22.17 -29.94
CA SER A 138 29.57 -23.30 -30.62
C SER A 138 31.07 -23.50 -30.39
N ALA A 139 31.46 -24.75 -30.08
CA ALA A 139 32.78 -25.28 -30.38
C ALA A 139 33.06 -25.14 -31.90
N GLY A 140 34.29 -24.75 -32.24
CA GLY A 140 34.82 -24.65 -33.59
C GLY A 140 36.35 -24.72 -33.53
N PRO A 141 37.01 -25.21 -34.59
CA PRO A 141 38.03 -26.25 -34.50
C PRO A 141 39.43 -25.76 -34.16
N GLY A 142 40.24 -26.69 -33.67
CA GLY A 142 41.66 -26.48 -33.40
C GLY A 142 42.45 -26.11 -34.65
N ILE A 143 43.52 -25.35 -34.43
CA ILE A 143 44.68 -25.25 -35.30
C ILE A 143 45.94 -25.29 -34.43
N ASP A 144 46.79 -26.28 -34.71
CA ASP A 144 48.17 -26.40 -34.26
C ASP A 144 49.05 -25.30 -34.86
N SER A 145 50.11 -24.91 -34.13
CA SER A 145 51.48 -24.53 -34.57
C SER A 145 52.22 -24.03 -33.32
N VAL A 146 53.17 -24.78 -32.73
CA VAL A 146 54.60 -24.96 -33.11
C VAL A 146 55.28 -23.62 -33.42
N GLU A 147 55.97 -23.03 -32.43
CA GLU A 147 57.41 -23.13 -32.17
C GLU A 147 57.73 -22.65 -30.74
#